data_AF-A0AA38JBY8-F1
#
_entry.id   AF-A0AA38JBY8-F1
#
_cell.length_a   1.000
_cell.length_b   1.000
_cell.length_c   1.000
_cell.angle_alpha   90.00
_cell.angle_beta   90.00
_cell.angle_gamma   90.00
#
_symmetry.space_group_name_H-M   'P 1'
#
loop_
_entity.id
_entity.type
_entity.pdbx_description
1 polymer ?
#
loop_
_entity_poly.entity_id
_entity_poly.type
_entity_poly.pdbx_seq_one_letter_code
_entity_poly.pdbx_strand_id
1 'polypeptide(L)'
;MALRDASVVVIETGRTVVRAGLGLHELLKTPSVIIQARVGLRKNASNINDVQPNYETAKNSASSSRASSLPLIAPPNASANDYLVGTQLDDALAAGQDIAISWPFADGDVRDWSQAEAIWKYVLFNQLERRRAQNESPVLLSMYPGLSRDTYERTCQVFFERFNVAGFSILERPMAQLYSTTSLSGVIVDIEYDRTDITPIYDGFIQRSACDTIHLGIRDCQNYLVHILRHSNPSLMKTLFPPDSETPSEETVEETLLALVKQILQEGYIKVPSDGETAIPDDEGVTDIAAIVVAGKEKAIIESGMKKKANAKASAAEQARAREIEALDLVTIQFRDKSVTLGKERHRLCEPLFDPTLLNGINKSKNSVSLQDAVGRAVRQTDVDMRQYIWQGLFVTGDLTRHVKGIAVALQSRLSPFIAQPELQTDVQARFIRILYLPDYYPEYRDTGEGFAAFLGCSIVAKLTFSDIHSKTFVSKADYSQKGPHAVIEMSPALL
;
A
#
# COMPACT_ATOMS: atom_id res chain seq x y z
N MET A 1 32.69 -4.92 -18.36
CA MET A 1 33.01 -4.60 -16.95
C MET A 1 31.72 -4.77 -16.19
N ALA A 2 31.60 -5.76 -15.29
CA ALA A 2 30.37 -6.03 -14.53
C ALA A 2 29.88 -4.75 -13.83
N LEU A 3 28.56 -4.50 -13.87
CA LEU A 3 27.96 -3.41 -13.12
C LEU A 3 28.16 -3.69 -11.63
N ARG A 4 28.57 -2.67 -10.86
CA ARG A 4 28.84 -2.87 -9.43
C ARG A 4 27.53 -2.89 -8.67
N ASP A 5 27.29 -3.91 -7.85
CA ASP A 5 26.12 -4.03 -6.99
C ASP A 5 25.84 -2.75 -6.18
N ALA A 6 26.88 -2.10 -5.67
CA ALA A 6 26.79 -0.85 -4.90
C ALA A 6 26.23 0.35 -5.70
N SER A 7 26.20 0.27 -7.04
CA SER A 7 25.72 1.33 -7.93
C SER A 7 24.29 1.09 -8.44
N VAL A 8 23.74 -0.11 -8.25
CA VAL A 8 22.40 -0.48 -8.73
C VAL A 8 21.35 0.33 -7.98
N VAL A 9 20.38 0.87 -8.71
CA VAL A 9 19.23 1.57 -8.14
C VAL A 9 17.98 0.73 -8.39
N VAL A 10 17.18 0.58 -7.34
CA VAL A 10 15.85 -0.02 -7.41
C VAL A 10 14.83 1.08 -7.16
N ILE A 11 13.85 1.20 -8.06
CA ILE A 11 12.72 2.12 -7.90
C ILE A 11 11.43 1.31 -8.06
N GLU A 12 10.60 1.30 -7.03
CA GLU A 12 9.26 0.71 -7.05
C GLU A 12 8.25 1.85 -7.12
N THR A 13 7.51 1.93 -8.23
CA THR A 13 6.51 2.97 -8.47
C THR A 13 5.11 2.40 -8.24
N GLY A 14 4.53 2.67 -7.08
CA GLY A 14 3.12 2.38 -6.76
C GLY A 14 2.19 3.54 -7.18
N ARG A 15 0.87 3.35 -7.02
CA ARG A 15 -0.13 4.40 -7.36
C ARG A 15 0.01 5.66 -6.51
N THR A 16 0.36 5.49 -5.24
CA THR A 16 0.38 6.56 -4.24
C THR A 16 1.73 6.71 -3.53
N VAL A 17 2.64 5.76 -3.67
CA VAL A 17 3.95 5.80 -3.02
C VAL A 17 5.02 5.35 -4.00
N VAL A 18 6.16 6.04 -4.01
CA VAL A 18 7.38 5.59 -4.69
C VAL A 18 8.40 5.22 -3.63
N ARG A 19 8.97 4.02 -3.75
CA ARG A 19 10.04 3.52 -2.89
C ARG A 19 11.31 3.34 -3.69
N ALA A 20 12.45 3.71 -3.13
CA ALA A 20 13.72 3.54 -3.82
C ALA A 20 14.86 3.20 -2.86
N GLY A 21 15.91 2.60 -3.43
CA GLY A 21 17.15 2.30 -2.74
C GLY A 21 18.33 2.27 -3.70
N LEU A 22 19.51 2.54 -3.15
CA LEU A 22 20.79 2.48 -3.86
C LEU A 22 21.67 1.39 -3.24
N GLY A 23 22.19 0.52 -4.09
CA GLY A 23 23.10 -0.55 -3.73
C GLY A 23 22.38 -1.86 -3.38
N LEU A 24 22.89 -2.96 -3.94
CA LEU A 24 22.51 -4.31 -3.56
C LEU A 24 23.54 -4.86 -2.56
N HIS A 25 23.26 -4.68 -1.28
CA HIS A 25 24.14 -5.17 -0.20
C HIS A 25 24.09 -6.71 -0.08
N GLU A 26 25.03 -7.29 0.67
CA GLU A 26 25.01 -8.74 0.97
C GLU A 26 23.68 -9.15 1.63
N LEU A 27 23.21 -8.33 2.58
CA LEU A 27 21.85 -8.38 3.11
C LEU A 27 21.00 -7.35 2.38
N LEU A 28 19.96 -7.79 1.69
CA LEU A 28 19.03 -6.88 1.02
C LEU A 28 18.33 -6.01 2.06
N LYS A 29 18.40 -4.69 1.86
CA LYS A 29 17.81 -3.69 2.76
C LYS A 29 16.44 -3.27 2.30
N THR A 30 15.63 -2.84 3.27
CA THR A 30 14.38 -2.12 3.01
C THR A 30 14.63 -0.81 2.25
N PRO A 31 13.60 -0.22 1.60
CA PRO A 31 13.80 1.01 0.86
C PRO A 31 14.32 2.15 1.74
N SER A 32 15.37 2.83 1.28
CA SER A 32 15.95 3.99 1.98
C SER A 32 15.21 5.30 1.69
N VAL A 33 14.43 5.33 0.60
CA VAL A 33 13.62 6.47 0.18
C VAL A 33 12.18 6.02 0.04
N ILE A 34 11.26 6.73 0.68
CA ILE A 34 9.81 6.52 0.57
C ILE A 34 9.16 7.89 0.44
N ILE A 35 8.52 8.16 -0.70
CA ILE A 35 7.85 9.44 -0.95
C ILE A 35 6.43 9.20 -1.47
N GLN A 36 5.55 10.17 -1.25
CA GLN A 36 4.24 10.16 -1.89
C GLN A 36 4.41 10.35 -3.41
N ALA A 37 3.69 9.55 -4.19
CA ALA A 37 3.71 9.58 -5.65
C ALA A 37 2.84 10.73 -6.22
N ARG A 38 3.03 11.93 -5.66
CA ARG A 38 2.27 13.14 -5.99
C ARG A 38 3.20 14.30 -6.34
N VAL A 39 2.69 15.17 -7.20
CA VAL A 39 3.34 16.44 -7.55
C VAL A 39 2.43 17.61 -7.22
N GLY A 40 3.00 18.79 -7.04
CA GLY A 40 2.25 20.02 -6.89
C GLY A 40 2.66 21.08 -7.91
N LEU A 41 1.68 21.80 -8.44
CA LEU A 41 1.91 22.96 -9.31
C LEU A 41 1.32 24.21 -8.66
N ARG A 42 2.12 25.27 -8.53
CA ARG A 42 1.64 26.56 -8.00
C ARG A 42 0.71 27.22 -9.02
N LYS A 43 -0.52 27.58 -8.61
CA LYS A 43 -1.50 28.17 -9.55
C LYS A 43 -1.07 29.54 -10.09
N ASN A 44 -0.27 30.30 -9.35
CA ASN A 44 0.19 31.65 -9.74
C ASN A 44 1.32 31.68 -10.77
N ALA A 45 1.92 30.54 -11.14
CA ALA A 45 3.04 30.48 -12.08
C ALA A 45 2.61 30.44 -13.55
N SER A 46 1.30 30.32 -13.82
CA SER A 46 0.74 30.26 -15.16
C SER A 46 -0.24 31.42 -15.32
N ASN A 47 -0.08 32.26 -16.35
CA ASN A 47 -1.14 33.17 -16.80
C ASN A 47 -2.32 32.32 -17.31
N ILE A 48 -3.16 31.82 -16.40
CA ILE A 48 -4.36 31.05 -16.71
C ILE A 48 -5.47 32.08 -16.97
N ASN A 49 -5.49 32.67 -18.16
CA ASN A 49 -6.64 33.45 -18.62
C ASN A 49 -7.39 32.82 -19.81
N ASP A 50 -6.93 31.68 -20.35
CA ASP A 50 -7.57 31.06 -21.52
C ASP A 50 -7.77 29.56 -21.35
N VAL A 51 -8.57 29.12 -20.38
CA VAL A 51 -9.37 27.89 -20.50
C VAL A 51 -10.61 28.06 -19.64
N GLN A 52 -11.81 28.11 -20.24
CA GLN A 52 -13.07 27.99 -19.51
C GLN A 52 -13.10 26.64 -18.77
N PRO A 53 -13.17 26.61 -17.45
CA PRO A 53 -13.41 25.36 -16.73
C PRO A 53 -14.93 25.07 -16.76
N ASN A 54 -15.29 23.83 -17.09
CA ASN A 54 -16.63 23.31 -16.79
C ASN A 54 -16.76 23.24 -15.25
N TYR A 55 -17.26 24.33 -14.68
CA TYR A 55 -17.28 24.67 -13.25
C TYR A 55 -18.36 23.93 -12.44
N GLU A 56 -18.63 22.65 -12.70
CA GLU A 56 -19.67 21.93 -11.94
C GLU A 56 -19.19 20.78 -11.03
N THR A 57 -17.88 20.54 -10.89
CA THR A 57 -17.42 19.46 -9.97
C THR A 57 -16.19 19.78 -9.11
N ALA A 58 -15.54 20.94 -9.27
CA ALA A 58 -14.26 21.23 -8.62
C ALA A 58 -14.35 21.91 -7.23
N LYS A 59 -15.54 22.20 -6.68
CA LYS A 59 -15.64 22.93 -5.41
C LYS A 59 -15.40 22.08 -4.14
N ASN A 60 -15.39 20.74 -4.21
CA ASN A 60 -15.35 19.89 -3.01
C ASN A 60 -14.20 18.87 -2.97
N SER A 61 -13.02 19.19 -3.51
CA SER A 61 -11.84 18.31 -3.35
C SER A 61 -10.55 19.10 -3.13
N ALA A 62 -10.53 19.90 -2.06
CA ALA A 62 -9.29 20.48 -1.51
C ALA A 62 -8.48 19.46 -0.67
N SER A 63 -8.92 18.21 -0.57
CA SER A 63 -8.20 17.20 0.20
C SER A 63 -6.93 16.77 -0.54
N SER A 64 -5.78 17.15 0.02
CA SER A 64 -4.44 16.70 -0.39
C SER A 64 -4.23 15.18 -0.27
N SER A 65 -5.21 14.47 0.30
CA SER A 65 -5.22 13.03 0.54
C SER A 65 -5.92 12.21 -0.56
N ARG A 66 -6.43 12.85 -1.62
CA ARG A 66 -7.12 12.17 -2.72
C ARG A 66 -6.19 11.97 -3.92
N ALA A 67 -5.89 10.71 -4.23
CA ALA A 67 -5.54 10.29 -5.58
C ALA A 67 -6.82 10.39 -6.45
N SER A 68 -7.12 11.58 -6.98
CA SER A 68 -8.27 11.73 -7.86
C SER A 68 -7.97 11.10 -9.22
N SER A 69 -8.85 10.21 -9.68
CA SER A 69 -8.83 9.69 -11.06
C SER A 69 -9.23 10.74 -12.11
N LEU A 70 -9.45 12.00 -11.74
CA LEU A 70 -9.69 13.07 -12.71
C LEU A 70 -8.39 13.81 -13.00
N PRO A 71 -8.06 14.09 -14.28
CA PRO A 71 -6.90 14.91 -14.59
C PRO A 71 -7.14 16.33 -14.06
N LEU A 72 -6.30 16.78 -13.12
CA LEU A 72 -5.95 18.19 -13.10
C LEU A 72 -5.25 18.43 -14.42
N ILE A 73 -5.92 19.15 -15.33
CA ILE A 73 -5.36 19.52 -16.63
C ILE A 73 -4.05 20.25 -16.33
N ALA A 74 -2.92 19.57 -16.56
CA ALA A 74 -1.63 20.20 -16.54
C ALA A 74 -1.67 21.31 -17.60
N PRO A 75 -1.24 22.54 -17.29
CA PRO A 75 -1.15 23.56 -18.32
C PRO A 75 -0.24 23.04 -19.44
N PRO A 76 -0.58 23.25 -20.71
CA PRO A 76 0.02 22.56 -21.86
C PRO A 76 1.54 22.72 -22.01
N ASN A 77 2.17 23.61 -21.21
CA ASN A 77 3.59 23.93 -21.25
C ASN A 77 4.36 23.62 -19.96
N ALA A 78 3.76 22.98 -18.95
CA ALA A 78 4.48 22.65 -17.71
C ALA A 78 5.53 21.55 -17.95
N SER A 79 6.78 21.88 -17.64
CA SER A 79 7.92 20.97 -17.66
C SER A 79 8.09 20.26 -16.33
N ALA A 80 8.90 19.19 -16.30
CA ALA A 80 9.23 18.47 -15.08
C ALA A 80 9.86 19.36 -13.98
N ASN A 81 10.45 20.50 -14.32
CA ASN A 81 11.07 21.42 -13.36
C ASN A 81 10.06 22.34 -12.66
N ASP A 82 8.86 22.48 -13.19
CA ASP A 82 7.83 23.38 -12.65
C ASP A 82 7.05 22.74 -11.50
N TYR A 83 7.17 21.41 -11.36
CA TYR A 83 6.49 20.63 -10.34
C TYR A 83 7.29 20.53 -9.04
N LEU A 84 6.61 20.76 -7.92
CA LEU A 84 7.11 20.50 -6.58
C LEU A 84 6.89 19.03 -6.21
N VAL A 85 7.89 18.39 -5.62
CA VAL A 85 7.86 16.97 -5.23
C VAL A 85 8.47 16.78 -3.84
N GLY A 86 7.94 15.83 -3.08
CA GLY A 86 8.45 15.45 -1.76
C GLY A 86 8.44 16.62 -0.78
N THR A 87 9.54 16.82 -0.06
CA THR A 87 9.69 17.87 0.96
C THR A 87 9.32 19.26 0.45
N GLN A 88 9.68 19.59 -0.79
CA GLN A 88 9.35 20.89 -1.40
C GLN A 88 7.85 21.12 -1.55
N LEU A 89 7.10 20.05 -1.85
CA LEU A 89 5.65 20.10 -1.93
C LEU A 89 5.04 20.19 -0.53
N ASP A 90 5.53 19.36 0.39
CA ASP A 90 5.01 19.32 1.76
C ASP A 90 5.21 20.65 2.50
N ASP A 91 6.39 21.27 2.37
CA ASP A 91 6.68 22.59 2.93
C ASP A 91 5.78 23.69 2.33
N ALA A 92 5.53 23.63 1.02
CA ALA A 92 4.69 24.61 0.35
C ALA A 92 3.21 24.47 0.76
N LEU A 93 2.73 23.24 0.96
CA LEU A 93 1.39 22.98 1.51
C LEU A 93 1.29 23.42 2.98
N ALA A 94 2.31 23.15 3.80
CA ALA A 94 2.35 23.60 5.19
C ALA A 94 2.38 25.13 5.31
N ALA A 95 3.00 25.82 4.34
CA ALA A 95 2.97 27.27 4.23
C ALA A 95 1.64 27.85 3.70
N GLY A 96 0.63 27.01 3.43
CA GLY A 96 -0.68 27.44 2.93
C GLY A 96 -0.67 27.97 1.50
N GLN A 97 0.31 27.59 0.67
CA GLN A 97 0.34 28.00 -0.73
C GLN A 97 -0.78 27.32 -1.53
N ASP A 98 -1.37 28.05 -2.47
CA ASP A 98 -2.38 27.50 -3.37
C ASP A 98 -1.72 26.62 -4.45
N ILE A 99 -1.74 25.30 -4.22
CA ILE A 99 -1.08 24.30 -5.03
C ILE A 99 -2.12 23.30 -5.56
N ALA A 100 -2.08 23.06 -6.86
CA ALA A 100 -2.78 21.95 -7.49
C ALA A 100 -1.98 20.66 -7.31
N ILE A 101 -2.55 19.66 -6.62
CA ILE A 101 -1.90 18.36 -6.37
C ILE A 101 -2.38 17.33 -7.40
N SER A 102 -1.44 16.64 -8.04
CA SER A 102 -1.71 15.59 -9.02
C SER A 102 -1.00 14.28 -8.68
N TRP A 103 -1.60 13.15 -9.06
CA TRP A 103 -1.11 11.80 -8.81
C TRP A 103 -0.93 11.05 -10.14
N PRO A 104 0.24 11.16 -10.79
CA PRO A 104 0.41 10.72 -12.18
C PRO A 104 0.28 9.19 -12.37
N PHE A 105 0.42 8.41 -11.30
CA PHE A 105 0.35 6.94 -11.32
C PHE A 105 -0.93 6.36 -10.71
N ALA A 106 -1.92 7.18 -10.33
CA ALA A 106 -3.10 6.73 -9.58
C ALA A 106 -3.88 5.59 -10.26
N ASP A 107 -3.85 5.51 -11.58
CA ASP A 107 -4.50 4.45 -12.36
C ASP A 107 -3.65 3.21 -12.60
N GLY A 108 -2.42 3.18 -12.11
CA GLY A 108 -1.49 2.10 -12.42
C GLY A 108 -0.92 2.23 -13.83
N ASP A 109 -0.96 3.44 -14.40
CA ASP A 109 -0.32 3.83 -15.66
C ASP A 109 0.19 5.27 -15.52
N VAL A 110 1.04 5.71 -16.45
CA VAL A 110 1.62 7.05 -16.48
C VAL A 110 0.68 8.01 -17.22
N ARG A 111 -0.12 8.77 -16.45
CA ARG A 111 -1.05 9.75 -17.02
C ARG A 111 -0.37 11.02 -17.55
N ASP A 112 0.69 11.46 -16.89
CA ASP A 112 1.45 12.65 -17.27
C ASP A 112 2.94 12.40 -17.12
N TRP A 113 3.66 12.49 -18.24
CA TRP A 113 5.08 12.20 -18.34
C TRP A 113 5.97 13.27 -17.71
N SER A 114 5.56 14.55 -17.75
CA SER A 114 6.30 15.63 -17.09
C SER A 114 6.24 15.45 -15.57
N GLN A 115 5.09 15.03 -15.04
CA GLN A 115 4.90 14.76 -13.62
C GLN A 115 5.64 13.49 -13.18
N ALA A 116 5.58 12.41 -13.96
CA ALA A 116 6.35 11.20 -13.69
C ALA A 116 7.86 11.46 -13.73
N GLU A 117 8.34 12.22 -14.72
CA GLU A 117 9.75 12.65 -14.81
C GLU A 117 10.15 13.46 -13.57
N ALA A 118 9.30 14.38 -13.09
CA ALA A 118 9.57 15.16 -11.88
C ALA A 118 9.75 14.28 -10.64
N ILE A 119 8.89 13.27 -10.47
CA ILE A 119 8.96 12.32 -9.34
C ILE A 119 10.25 11.49 -9.42
N TRP A 120 10.52 10.84 -10.54
CA TRP A 120 11.73 10.00 -10.68
C TRP A 120 13.01 10.83 -10.61
N LYS A 121 13.00 12.07 -11.12
CA LYS A 121 14.10 13.02 -10.99
C LYS A 121 14.38 13.35 -9.52
N TYR A 122 13.34 13.65 -8.74
CA TYR A 122 13.48 13.91 -7.30
C TYR A 122 14.06 12.69 -6.57
N VAL A 123 13.56 11.49 -6.86
CA VAL A 123 14.09 10.25 -6.28
C VAL A 123 15.58 10.07 -6.63
N LEU A 124 15.95 10.15 -7.91
CA LEU A 124 17.32 9.87 -8.35
C LEU A 124 18.31 10.93 -7.89
N PHE A 125 17.99 12.21 -8.05
CA PHE A 125 18.98 13.29 -7.92
C PHE A 125 18.90 14.03 -6.59
N ASN A 126 17.73 14.07 -5.95
CA ASN A 126 17.58 14.73 -4.65
C ASN A 126 17.68 13.75 -3.48
N GLN A 127 17.09 12.54 -3.62
CA GLN A 127 17.05 11.57 -2.52
C GLN A 127 18.23 10.59 -2.56
N LEU A 128 18.54 10.04 -3.74
CA LEU A 128 19.67 9.11 -3.93
C LEU A 128 20.98 9.81 -4.37
N GLU A 129 20.94 11.14 -4.47
CA GLU A 129 22.10 12.01 -4.77
C GLU A 129 22.90 11.61 -6.02
N ARG A 130 22.23 10.99 -7.01
CA ARG A 130 22.87 10.68 -8.28
C ARG A 130 23.13 11.96 -9.07
N ARG A 131 24.24 12.00 -9.80
CA ARG A 131 24.59 13.12 -10.68
C ARG A 131 24.30 12.73 -12.12
N ARG A 132 23.38 13.44 -12.78
CA ARG A 132 22.98 13.16 -14.18
C ARG A 132 24.16 12.99 -15.14
N ALA A 133 25.13 13.91 -15.11
CA ALA A 133 26.28 13.90 -16.02
C ALA A 133 27.19 12.66 -15.86
N GLN A 134 27.17 12.02 -14.69
CA GLN A 134 28.02 10.89 -14.31
C GLN A 134 27.16 9.74 -13.76
N ASN A 135 25.95 9.56 -14.30
CA ASN A 135 25.05 8.54 -13.82
C ASN A 135 25.47 7.17 -14.37
N GLU A 136 26.27 6.46 -13.58
CA GLU A 136 26.73 5.09 -13.86
C GLU A 136 25.82 4.02 -13.24
N SER A 137 24.71 4.42 -12.63
CA SER A 137 23.78 3.50 -11.99
C SER A 137 22.90 2.81 -13.03
N PRO A 138 22.85 1.47 -13.06
CA PRO A 138 21.75 0.76 -13.70
C PRO A 138 20.50 0.85 -12.80
N VAL A 139 19.32 0.93 -13.41
CA VAL A 139 18.05 1.05 -12.70
C VAL A 139 17.14 -0.12 -13.04
N LEU A 140 16.66 -0.82 -12.01
CA LEU A 140 15.48 -1.67 -12.12
C LEU A 140 14.27 -0.87 -11.62
N LEU A 141 13.30 -0.68 -12.52
CA LEU A 141 12.05 0.01 -12.23
C LEU A 141 10.92 -1.02 -12.13
N SER A 142 10.12 -0.96 -11.06
CA SER A 142 8.86 -1.67 -10.99
C SER A 142 7.68 -0.78 -11.28
N MET A 143 6.76 -1.33 -12.08
CA MET A 143 5.53 -0.69 -12.55
C MET A 143 4.38 -1.69 -12.52
N TYR A 144 3.15 -1.22 -12.67
CA TYR A 144 1.96 -2.09 -12.74
C TYR A 144 1.98 -2.99 -13.98
N PRO A 145 1.29 -4.14 -13.93
CA PRO A 145 1.17 -5.00 -15.08
C PRO A 145 0.23 -4.42 -16.14
N GLY A 146 0.40 -4.88 -17.38
CA GLY A 146 -0.59 -4.62 -18.45
C GLY A 146 -0.49 -3.23 -19.10
N LEU A 147 0.62 -2.53 -18.89
CA LEU A 147 0.90 -1.26 -19.57
C LEU A 147 1.06 -1.45 -21.08
N SER A 148 0.78 -0.38 -21.83
CA SER A 148 1.00 -0.38 -23.28
C SER A 148 2.49 -0.48 -23.62
N ARG A 149 2.80 -1.00 -24.82
CA ARG A 149 4.17 -1.01 -25.34
C ARG A 149 4.77 0.40 -25.39
N ASP A 150 3.97 1.39 -25.81
CA ASP A 150 4.36 2.79 -25.84
C ASP A 150 4.73 3.33 -24.45
N THR A 151 4.00 2.92 -23.41
CA THR A 151 4.33 3.27 -22.02
C THR A 151 5.69 2.71 -21.62
N TYR A 152 5.97 1.44 -21.91
CA TYR A 152 7.27 0.84 -21.60
C TYR A 152 8.43 1.51 -22.35
N GLU A 153 8.25 1.75 -23.65
CA GLU A 153 9.23 2.43 -24.48
C GLU A 153 9.48 3.86 -23.99
N ARG A 154 8.43 4.65 -23.76
CA ARG A 154 8.58 6.03 -23.29
C ARG A 154 9.19 6.11 -21.91
N THR A 155 8.94 5.13 -21.04
CA THR A 155 9.64 5.00 -19.76
C THR A 155 11.13 4.77 -19.99
N CYS A 156 11.50 3.80 -20.84
CA CYS A 156 12.89 3.54 -21.21
C CYS A 156 13.57 4.81 -21.75
N GLN A 157 12.89 5.54 -22.64
CA GLN A 157 13.35 6.80 -23.20
C GLN A 157 13.67 7.83 -22.12
N VAL A 158 12.76 8.05 -21.16
CA VAL A 158 12.97 9.00 -20.06
C VAL A 158 14.22 8.62 -19.26
N PHE A 159 14.38 7.34 -18.90
CA PHE A 159 15.52 6.90 -18.09
C PHE A 159 16.87 7.06 -18.82
N PHE A 160 16.94 6.80 -20.11
CA PHE A 160 18.18 7.03 -20.87
C PHE A 160 18.42 8.50 -21.20
N GLU A 161 17.44 9.22 -21.74
CA GLU A 161 17.65 10.59 -22.27
C GLU A 161 17.62 11.66 -21.17
N ARG A 162 16.70 11.53 -20.20
CA ARG A 162 16.55 12.49 -19.10
C ARG A 162 17.46 12.15 -17.93
N PHE A 163 17.64 10.86 -17.61
CA PHE A 163 18.39 10.45 -16.43
C PHE A 163 19.78 9.87 -16.69
N ASN A 164 20.12 9.58 -17.96
CA ASN A 164 21.43 9.11 -18.39
C ASN A 164 21.90 7.82 -17.67
N VAL A 165 20.97 6.92 -17.34
CA VAL A 165 21.27 5.67 -16.61
C VAL A 165 22.22 4.74 -17.40
N ALA A 166 22.98 3.90 -16.69
CA ALA A 166 23.93 2.97 -17.32
C ALA A 166 23.25 1.75 -17.95
N GLY A 167 22.13 1.31 -17.37
CA GLY A 167 21.31 0.22 -17.85
C GLY A 167 19.91 0.34 -17.25
N PHE A 168 18.94 -0.28 -17.91
CA PHE A 168 17.54 -0.15 -17.54
C PHE A 168 16.79 -1.47 -17.71
N SER A 169 15.98 -1.85 -16.72
CA SER A 169 15.09 -3.00 -16.78
C SER A 169 13.77 -2.67 -16.09
N ILE A 170 12.69 -3.25 -16.60
CA ILE A 170 11.36 -3.14 -16.00
C ILE A 170 10.95 -4.49 -15.40
N LEU A 171 10.30 -4.46 -14.23
CA LEU A 171 9.68 -5.62 -13.60
C LEU A 171 8.23 -5.29 -13.21
N GLU A 172 7.28 -6.06 -13.74
CA GLU A 172 5.87 -5.91 -13.33
C GLU A 172 5.72 -6.21 -11.82
N ARG A 173 5.09 -5.29 -11.10
CA ARG A 173 4.93 -5.28 -9.64
C ARG A 173 4.44 -6.61 -9.03
N PRO A 174 3.40 -7.28 -9.55
CA PRO A 174 2.96 -8.57 -9.01
C PRO A 174 4.01 -9.68 -9.18
N MET A 175 4.85 -9.62 -10.22
CA MET A 175 5.99 -10.55 -10.35
C MET A 175 7.03 -10.27 -9.27
N ALA A 176 7.33 -9.00 -9.00
CA ALA A 176 8.23 -8.64 -7.91
C ALA A 176 7.70 -9.17 -6.56
N GLN A 177 6.40 -8.98 -6.28
CA GLN A 177 5.76 -9.49 -5.08
C GLN A 177 5.87 -11.02 -4.98
N LEU A 178 5.56 -11.75 -6.06
CA LEU A 178 5.65 -13.21 -6.04
C LEU A 178 7.09 -13.71 -5.81
N TYR A 179 8.08 -13.13 -6.51
CA TYR A 179 9.48 -13.54 -6.39
C TYR A 179 10.06 -13.31 -4.99
N SER A 180 9.50 -12.40 -4.20
CA SER A 180 9.87 -12.23 -2.80
C SER A 180 9.52 -13.45 -1.92
N THR A 181 8.59 -14.30 -2.36
CA THR A 181 8.05 -15.45 -1.61
C THR A 181 8.59 -16.82 -2.05
N THR A 182 9.54 -16.86 -3.01
CA THR A 182 10.10 -18.09 -3.62
C THR A 182 9.13 -18.99 -4.40
N SER A 183 7.87 -18.56 -4.57
CA SER A 183 6.92 -19.26 -5.44
C SER A 183 7.00 -18.76 -6.89
N LEU A 184 6.55 -19.60 -7.83
CA LEU A 184 6.37 -19.23 -9.25
C LEU A 184 4.90 -19.27 -9.68
N SER A 185 4.02 -19.78 -8.82
CA SER A 185 2.56 -19.82 -9.04
C SER A 185 1.85 -19.31 -7.79
N GLY A 186 0.76 -18.58 -7.99
CA GLY A 186 0.00 -17.98 -6.90
C GLY A 186 -1.01 -16.96 -7.38
N VAL A 187 -1.80 -16.41 -6.47
CA VAL A 187 -2.61 -15.22 -6.67
C VAL A 187 -2.13 -14.12 -5.74
N ILE A 188 -1.74 -13.00 -6.34
CA ILE A 188 -1.34 -11.79 -5.61
C ILE A 188 -2.58 -10.95 -5.35
N VAL A 189 -2.77 -10.55 -4.10
CA VAL A 189 -3.81 -9.64 -3.65
C VAL A 189 -3.12 -8.42 -3.06
N ASP A 190 -2.96 -7.38 -3.88
CA ASP A 190 -2.25 -6.14 -3.51
C ASP A 190 -3.24 -5.07 -3.07
N ILE A 191 -3.35 -4.85 -1.76
CA ILE A 191 -4.30 -3.91 -1.16
C ILE A 191 -3.63 -2.54 -1.03
N GLU A 192 -4.05 -1.62 -1.89
CA GLU A 192 -3.52 -0.27 -1.96
C GLU A 192 -4.46 0.77 -1.34
N TYR A 193 -4.13 2.05 -1.52
CA TYR A 193 -4.85 3.13 -0.88
C TYR A 193 -6.32 3.25 -1.32
N ASP A 194 -6.60 3.18 -2.62
CA ASP A 194 -7.95 3.37 -3.17
C ASP A 194 -8.50 2.17 -3.95
N ARG A 195 -7.66 1.15 -4.19
CA ARG A 195 -7.99 -0.03 -4.98
C ARG A 195 -7.28 -1.27 -4.42
N THR A 196 -7.75 -2.43 -4.83
CA THR A 196 -7.07 -3.71 -4.62
C THR A 196 -6.92 -4.41 -5.96
N ASP A 197 -5.69 -4.77 -6.30
CA ASP A 197 -5.36 -5.50 -7.52
C ASP A 197 -5.23 -7.01 -7.23
N ILE A 198 -5.88 -7.84 -8.05
CA ILE A 198 -5.87 -9.29 -7.97
C ILE A 198 -5.19 -9.83 -9.22
N THR A 199 -4.02 -10.47 -9.04
CA THR A 199 -3.20 -10.96 -10.15
C THR A 199 -2.89 -12.45 -9.98
N PRO A 200 -3.59 -13.35 -10.71
CA PRO A 200 -3.20 -14.75 -10.80
C PRO A 200 -1.94 -14.92 -11.65
N ILE A 201 -1.00 -15.72 -11.16
CA ILE A 201 0.28 -16.04 -11.79
C ILE A 201 0.45 -17.55 -11.81
N TYR A 202 0.86 -18.09 -12.95
CA TYR A 202 1.14 -19.50 -13.12
C TYR A 202 2.47 -19.69 -13.85
N ASP A 203 3.37 -20.47 -13.27
CA ASP A 203 4.69 -20.82 -13.81
C ASP A 203 5.52 -19.60 -14.25
N GLY A 204 5.46 -18.53 -13.47
CA GLY A 204 6.17 -17.27 -13.76
C GLY A 204 5.47 -16.36 -14.78
N PHE A 205 4.26 -16.69 -15.24
CA PHE A 205 3.49 -15.87 -16.17
C PHE A 205 2.21 -15.32 -15.56
N ILE A 206 2.02 -14.00 -15.68
CA ILE A 206 0.76 -13.34 -15.29
C ILE A 206 -0.37 -13.80 -16.21
N GLN A 207 -1.46 -14.25 -15.62
CA GLN A 207 -2.69 -14.58 -16.34
C GLN A 207 -3.48 -13.30 -16.62
N ARG A 208 -3.06 -12.55 -17.65
CA ARG A 208 -3.56 -11.19 -17.95
C ARG A 208 -5.08 -11.11 -18.13
N SER A 209 -5.68 -12.12 -18.77
CA SER A 209 -7.15 -12.20 -18.97
C SER A 209 -7.94 -12.42 -17.69
N ALA A 210 -7.26 -12.83 -16.60
CA ALA A 210 -7.84 -13.15 -15.31
C ALA A 210 -7.48 -12.12 -14.21
N CYS A 211 -6.74 -11.06 -14.56
CA CYS A 211 -6.44 -9.97 -13.64
C CYS A 211 -7.71 -9.16 -13.37
N ASP A 212 -7.92 -8.78 -12.12
CA ASP A 212 -9.08 -8.01 -11.69
C ASP A 212 -8.66 -6.88 -10.75
N THR A 213 -9.40 -5.78 -10.75
CA THR A 213 -9.15 -4.62 -9.88
C THR A 213 -10.47 -4.16 -9.29
N ILE A 214 -10.56 -4.11 -7.96
CA ILE A 214 -11.73 -3.57 -7.26
C ILE A 214 -11.42 -2.19 -6.67
N HIS A 215 -12.41 -1.30 -6.67
CA HIS A 215 -12.32 0.06 -6.10
C HIS A 215 -12.54 0.07 -4.59
N LEU A 216 -11.75 -0.73 -3.90
CA LEU A 216 -11.81 -0.95 -2.47
C LEU A 216 -10.39 -1.03 -1.94
N GLY A 217 -10.03 -0.16 -0.99
CA GLY A 217 -8.67 -0.08 -0.46
C GLY A 217 -8.59 0.43 0.98
N ILE A 218 -7.39 0.84 1.38
CA ILE A 218 -7.08 1.34 2.74
C ILE A 218 -7.95 2.54 3.10
N ARG A 219 -8.23 3.44 2.14
CA ARG A 219 -9.08 4.61 2.36
C ARG A 219 -10.48 4.23 2.82
N ASP A 220 -11.07 3.21 2.21
CA ASP A 220 -12.41 2.74 2.57
C ASP A 220 -12.41 2.13 3.98
N CYS A 221 -11.37 1.37 4.32
CA CYS A 221 -11.14 0.84 5.67
C CYS A 221 -11.00 1.97 6.71
N GLN A 222 -10.25 3.02 6.37
CA GLN A 222 -10.06 4.19 7.23
C GLN A 222 -11.35 4.96 7.45
N ASN A 223 -12.09 5.26 6.38
CA ASN A 223 -13.37 5.97 6.46
C ASN A 223 -14.40 5.17 7.27
N TYR A 224 -14.40 3.85 7.13
CA TYR A 224 -15.25 2.98 7.92
C TYR A 224 -14.91 3.02 9.41
N LEU A 225 -13.63 2.93 9.78
CA LEU A 225 -13.23 3.02 11.19
C LEU A 225 -13.54 4.41 11.76
N VAL A 226 -13.32 5.49 10.99
CA VAL A 226 -13.76 6.85 11.39
C VAL A 226 -15.26 6.87 11.68
N HIS A 227 -16.08 6.26 10.82
CA HIS A 227 -17.51 6.18 11.02
C HIS A 227 -17.87 5.41 12.32
N ILE A 228 -17.25 4.24 12.56
CA ILE A 228 -17.46 3.48 13.80
C ILE A 228 -17.07 4.31 15.02
N LEU A 229 -15.87 4.88 15.03
CA LEU A 229 -15.34 5.63 16.17
C LEU A 229 -16.21 6.86 16.50
N ARG A 230 -16.73 7.53 15.47
CA ARG A 230 -17.62 8.70 15.64
C ARG A 230 -18.95 8.34 16.29
N HIS A 231 -19.56 7.21 15.91
CA HIS A 231 -20.93 6.85 16.34
C HIS A 231 -20.98 5.88 17.52
N SER A 232 -19.98 5.02 17.65
CA SER A 232 -19.96 3.93 18.63
C SER A 232 -19.12 4.24 19.87
N ASN A 233 -18.40 5.37 19.89
CA ASN A 233 -17.51 5.71 21.01
C ASN A 233 -17.72 7.18 21.51
N PRO A 234 -18.81 7.45 22.26
CA PRO A 234 -19.09 8.79 22.77
C PRO A 234 -18.01 9.33 23.73
N SER A 235 -17.33 8.43 24.44
CA SER A 235 -16.24 8.78 25.36
C SER A 235 -15.04 9.33 24.60
N LEU A 236 -14.64 8.67 23.51
CA LEU A 236 -13.61 9.17 22.58
C LEU A 236 -13.95 10.57 22.08
N MET A 237 -15.19 10.78 21.64
CA MET A 237 -15.65 12.07 21.11
C MET A 237 -15.56 13.18 22.16
N LYS A 238 -15.95 12.92 23.42
CA LYS A 238 -15.81 13.89 24.52
C LYS A 238 -14.35 14.23 24.84
N THR A 239 -13.46 13.24 24.80
CA THR A 239 -12.03 13.45 25.05
C THR A 239 -11.42 14.29 23.93
N LEU A 240 -11.68 13.95 22.67
CA LEU A 240 -11.14 14.66 21.51
C LEU A 240 -11.75 16.05 21.33
N PHE A 241 -13.04 16.21 21.62
CA PHE A 241 -13.79 17.45 21.47
C PHE A 241 -14.57 17.77 22.75
N PRO A 242 -13.91 18.37 23.76
CA PRO A 242 -14.55 18.75 25.01
C PRO A 242 -15.68 19.78 24.77
N PRO A 243 -16.78 19.73 25.53
CA PRO A 243 -17.92 20.63 25.35
C PRO A 243 -17.59 22.11 25.58
N ASP A 244 -16.49 22.40 26.28
CA ASP A 244 -16.02 23.76 26.56
C ASP A 244 -15.21 24.37 25.40
N SER A 245 -14.96 23.61 24.33
CA SER A 245 -14.26 24.09 23.12
C SER A 245 -15.25 24.61 22.07
N GLU A 246 -14.80 25.50 21.17
CA GLU A 246 -15.59 25.92 20.02
C GLU A 246 -16.10 24.67 19.27
N THR A 247 -17.38 24.66 18.90
CA THR A 247 -17.98 23.54 18.17
C THR A 247 -17.20 23.30 16.88
N PRO A 248 -16.48 22.17 16.76
CA PRO A 248 -15.63 21.93 15.60
C PRO A 248 -16.49 21.76 14.35
N SER A 249 -15.98 22.20 13.20
CA SER A 249 -16.63 21.89 11.92
C SER A 249 -16.62 20.37 11.69
N GLU A 250 -17.56 19.87 10.88
CA GLU A 250 -17.60 18.44 10.54
C GLU A 250 -16.29 17.98 9.88
N GLU A 251 -15.69 18.84 9.06
CA GLU A 251 -14.40 18.59 8.40
C GLU A 251 -13.28 18.43 9.43
N THR A 252 -13.19 19.31 10.44
CA THR A 252 -12.17 19.19 11.50
C THR A 252 -12.32 17.92 12.32
N VAL A 253 -13.56 17.49 12.57
CA VAL A 253 -13.84 16.23 13.28
C VAL A 253 -13.34 15.05 12.45
N GLU A 254 -13.69 14.99 11.17
CA GLU A 254 -13.28 13.91 10.27
C GLU A 254 -11.76 13.87 10.10
N GLU A 255 -11.10 15.01 9.89
CA GLU A 255 -9.64 15.08 9.77
C GLU A 255 -8.92 14.59 11.03
N THR A 256 -9.42 14.96 12.21
CA THR A 256 -8.83 14.56 13.49
C THR A 256 -9.02 13.05 13.72
N LEU A 257 -10.21 12.51 13.46
CA LEU A 257 -10.46 11.07 13.57
C LEU A 257 -9.66 10.27 12.53
N LEU A 258 -9.53 10.77 11.30
CA LEU A 258 -8.72 10.14 10.27
C LEU A 258 -7.23 10.12 10.67
N ALA A 259 -6.73 11.20 11.27
CA ALA A 259 -5.37 11.24 11.81
C ALA A 259 -5.18 10.21 12.95
N LEU A 260 -6.16 10.06 13.84
CA LEU A 260 -6.16 9.04 14.88
C LEU A 260 -6.12 7.62 14.28
N VAL A 261 -6.98 7.34 13.30
CA VAL A 261 -7.02 6.05 12.59
C VAL A 261 -5.69 5.73 11.92
N LYS A 262 -5.06 6.72 11.28
CA LYS A 262 -3.73 6.55 10.68
C LYS A 262 -2.67 6.21 11.74
N GLN A 263 -2.72 6.83 12.92
CA GLN A 263 -1.80 6.51 14.02
C GLN A 263 -2.04 5.09 14.56
N ILE A 264 -3.30 4.68 14.80
CA ILE A 264 -3.66 3.32 15.24
C ILE A 264 -3.12 2.28 14.25
N LEU A 265 -3.28 2.55 12.95
CA LEU A 265 -2.76 1.70 11.90
C LEU A 265 -1.23 1.58 12.00
N GLN A 266 -0.50 2.69 12.08
CA GLN A 266 0.97 2.70 12.13
C GLN A 266 1.54 1.99 13.37
N GLU A 267 0.87 2.09 14.51
CA GLU A 267 1.31 1.44 15.76
C GLU A 267 1.01 -0.07 15.79
N GLY A 268 0.30 -0.61 14.80
CA GLY A 268 0.12 -2.05 14.63
C GLY A 268 -0.87 -2.69 15.60
N TYR A 269 -1.84 -1.91 16.10
CA TYR A 269 -2.86 -2.40 17.04
C TYR A 269 -4.03 -3.15 16.39
N ILE A 270 -3.95 -3.38 15.07
CA ILE A 270 -5.02 -3.99 14.29
C ILE A 270 -4.65 -5.43 13.92
N LYS A 271 -5.54 -6.34 14.30
CA LYS A 271 -5.54 -7.75 13.92
C LYS A 271 -6.90 -8.08 13.31
N VAL A 272 -6.91 -8.57 12.08
CA VAL A 272 -8.14 -8.96 11.37
C VAL A 272 -8.58 -10.34 11.88
N PRO A 273 -9.85 -10.51 12.31
CA PRO A 273 -10.37 -11.80 12.73
C PRO A 273 -10.58 -12.75 11.54
N SER A 274 -10.39 -14.05 11.75
CA SER A 274 -10.75 -15.05 10.74
C SER A 274 -12.27 -15.17 10.59
N ASP A 275 -12.73 -15.85 9.55
CA ASP A 275 -14.17 -16.11 9.39
C ASP A 275 -14.71 -16.92 10.59
N GLY A 276 -15.84 -16.48 11.16
CA GLY A 276 -16.40 -17.03 12.41
C GLY A 276 -15.77 -16.52 13.73
N GLU A 277 -14.65 -15.78 13.68
CA GLU A 277 -14.17 -15.01 14.84
C GLU A 277 -14.87 -13.65 14.86
N THR A 278 -15.51 -13.28 15.97
CA THR A 278 -16.19 -11.99 16.11
C THR A 278 -15.22 -10.93 16.64
N ALA A 279 -15.10 -9.81 15.91
CA ALA A 279 -14.63 -8.54 16.47
C ALA A 279 -15.79 -7.75 17.13
N ILE A 280 -16.97 -8.35 17.18
CA ILE A 280 -18.19 -7.75 17.72
C ILE A 280 -17.98 -7.58 19.24
N PRO A 281 -18.26 -6.39 19.81
CA PRO A 281 -18.43 -6.29 21.26
C PRO A 281 -19.62 -7.18 21.62
N ASP A 282 -19.44 -8.15 22.51
CA ASP A 282 -20.58 -8.91 23.04
C ASP A 282 -21.69 -7.91 23.40
N ASP A 283 -22.82 -8.03 22.72
CA ASP A 283 -23.93 -7.09 22.79
C ASP A 283 -24.43 -7.04 24.24
N GLU A 284 -24.78 -5.82 24.70
CA GLU A 284 -25.18 -5.46 26.06
C GLU A 284 -24.05 -5.27 27.11
N GLY A 285 -23.51 -4.05 27.18
CA GLY A 285 -23.25 -3.45 28.50
C GLY A 285 -21.84 -3.04 28.90
N VAL A 286 -20.92 -2.71 27.98
CA VAL A 286 -19.69 -1.98 28.37
C VAL A 286 -19.43 -0.78 27.46
N THR A 287 -20.41 0.11 27.32
CA THR A 287 -20.24 1.46 26.77
C THR A 287 -19.63 2.45 27.77
N ASP A 288 -19.38 2.01 29.01
CA ASP A 288 -18.79 2.82 30.08
C ASP A 288 -17.27 2.64 30.20
N ILE A 289 -16.54 2.86 29.11
CA ILE A 289 -15.07 3.04 29.14
C ILE A 289 -14.71 4.17 30.14
N ALA A 290 -15.57 5.19 30.26
CA ALA A 290 -15.44 6.28 31.22
C ALA A 290 -15.52 5.82 32.69
N ALA A 291 -16.38 4.85 33.04
CA ALA A 291 -16.43 4.34 34.41
C ALA A 291 -15.14 3.55 34.76
N ILE A 292 -14.54 2.88 33.78
CA ILE A 292 -13.28 2.15 33.95
C ILE A 292 -12.09 3.11 34.14
N VAL A 293 -12.04 4.20 33.38
CA VAL A 293 -10.98 5.24 33.46
C VAL A 293 -11.14 6.12 34.72
N VAL A 294 -12.36 6.56 35.05
CA VAL A 294 -12.67 7.40 36.22
C VAL A 294 -12.48 6.65 37.55
N ALA A 295 -12.57 5.31 37.57
CA ALA A 295 -12.31 4.48 38.74
C ALA A 295 -10.82 4.46 39.20
N GLY A 296 -9.95 5.34 38.69
CA GLY A 296 -8.55 5.46 39.12
C GLY A 296 -7.67 4.28 38.72
N LYS A 297 -8.07 3.52 37.67
CA LYS A 297 -7.37 2.32 37.20
C LYS A 297 -6.11 2.61 36.38
N GLU A 298 -5.84 3.87 36.00
CA GLU A 298 -4.63 4.27 35.26
C GLU A 298 -3.32 3.86 35.95
N LYS A 299 -3.22 3.96 37.28
CA LYS A 299 -1.97 3.64 38.00
C LYS A 299 -1.59 2.16 38.00
N ALA A 300 -2.56 1.25 37.91
CA ALA A 300 -2.29 -0.19 37.80
C ALA A 300 -1.92 -0.62 36.37
N ILE A 301 -2.33 0.17 35.38
CA ILE A 301 -2.10 -0.07 33.94
C ILE A 301 -0.65 0.26 33.55
N ILE A 302 -0.01 1.25 34.19
CA ILE A 302 1.37 1.68 33.90
C ILE A 302 2.42 0.76 34.55
N GLU A 303 2.19 0.24 35.76
CA GLU A 303 3.19 -0.59 36.46
C GLU A 303 3.21 -2.07 36.05
N SER A 304 2.11 -2.61 35.50
CA SER A 304 2.02 -4.04 35.15
C SER A 304 2.67 -4.38 33.80
N GLY A 305 2.72 -3.43 32.86
CA GLY A 305 3.36 -3.62 31.55
C GLY A 305 4.89 -3.60 31.56
N MET A 306 5.53 -2.94 32.54
CA MET A 306 6.99 -2.76 32.58
C MET A 306 7.73 -3.77 33.47
N LYS A 307 7.04 -4.66 34.21
CA LYS A 307 7.68 -5.73 34.99
C LYS A 307 7.37 -7.13 34.46
N LYS A 308 7.79 -7.41 33.22
CA LYS A 308 8.17 -8.79 32.87
C LYS A 308 9.54 -9.11 33.48
N LYS A 309 9.55 -9.39 34.78
CA LYS A 309 10.46 -10.35 35.44
C LYS A 309 9.97 -10.62 36.87
N ALA A 310 9.58 -11.88 37.09
CA ALA A 310 9.37 -12.57 38.36
C ALA A 310 8.25 -12.05 39.31
N ASN A 311 7.11 -12.75 39.31
CA ASN A 311 6.57 -13.33 40.54
C ASN A 311 5.53 -14.43 40.26
N ALA A 312 5.82 -15.67 40.66
CA ALA A 312 4.98 -16.84 40.49
C ALA A 312 3.83 -16.94 41.51
N LYS A 313 3.33 -15.81 42.03
CA LYS A 313 2.19 -15.75 42.96
C LYS A 313 1.37 -14.47 42.74
N ALA A 314 0.81 -14.31 41.54
CA ALA A 314 -0.30 -13.35 41.34
C ALA A 314 -1.56 -13.91 42.03
N SER A 315 -2.31 -13.09 42.75
CA SER A 315 -3.54 -13.54 43.42
C SER A 315 -4.60 -13.95 42.39
N ALA A 316 -5.56 -14.81 42.76
CA ALA A 316 -6.67 -15.20 41.89
C ALA A 316 -7.46 -13.97 41.37
N ALA A 317 -7.50 -12.88 42.14
CA ALA A 317 -8.13 -11.62 41.73
C ALA A 317 -7.28 -10.83 40.71
N GLU A 318 -5.95 -10.89 40.77
CA GLU A 318 -5.09 -10.29 39.73
C GLU A 318 -5.11 -11.10 38.44
N GLN A 319 -5.17 -12.44 38.53
CA GLN A 319 -5.34 -13.30 37.37
C GLN A 319 -6.74 -13.13 36.75
N ALA A 320 -7.79 -12.98 37.55
CA ALA A 320 -9.13 -12.66 37.05
C ALA A 320 -9.17 -11.28 36.37
N ARG A 321 -8.55 -10.25 36.97
CA ARG A 321 -8.46 -8.91 36.39
C ARG A 321 -7.61 -8.87 35.12
N ALA A 322 -6.48 -9.59 35.07
CA ALA A 322 -5.66 -9.69 33.86
C ALA A 322 -6.42 -10.38 32.72
N ARG A 323 -7.20 -11.43 33.03
CA ARG A 323 -8.09 -12.09 32.06
C ARG A 323 -9.23 -11.19 31.60
N GLU A 324 -9.80 -10.38 32.49
CA GLU A 324 -10.85 -9.41 32.15
C GLU A 324 -10.30 -8.27 31.27
N ILE A 325 -9.08 -7.81 31.53
CA ILE A 325 -8.36 -6.81 30.71
C ILE A 325 -7.96 -7.39 29.35
N GLU A 326 -7.47 -8.63 29.29
CA GLU A 326 -7.23 -9.36 28.05
C GLU A 326 -8.53 -9.63 27.29
N ALA A 327 -9.64 -9.88 27.99
CA ALA A 327 -10.96 -10.10 27.39
C ALA A 327 -11.57 -8.82 26.80
N LEU A 328 -11.31 -7.65 27.41
CA LEU A 328 -11.74 -6.35 26.88
C LEU A 328 -10.83 -5.84 25.75
N ASP A 329 -9.61 -6.37 25.66
CA ASP A 329 -8.64 -6.05 24.61
C ASP A 329 -8.50 -4.54 24.41
N LEU A 330 -8.30 -3.77 25.49
CA LEU A 330 -8.21 -2.31 25.44
C LEU A 330 -6.77 -1.86 25.16
N VAL A 331 -6.63 -0.82 24.33
CA VAL A 331 -5.35 -0.14 24.07
C VAL A 331 -5.51 1.34 24.40
N THR A 332 -4.55 1.91 25.11
CA THR A 332 -4.47 3.35 25.36
C THR A 332 -3.34 3.96 24.56
N ILE A 333 -3.65 4.96 23.75
CA ILE A 333 -2.73 5.66 22.86
C ILE A 333 -2.63 7.13 23.24
N GLN A 334 -1.42 7.67 23.16
CA GLN A 334 -1.19 9.11 23.28
C GLN A 334 -1.40 9.74 21.91
N PHE A 335 -2.51 10.45 21.73
CA PHE A 335 -2.85 11.15 20.50
C PHE A 335 -2.79 12.66 20.73
N ARG A 336 -1.81 13.32 20.13
CA ARG A 336 -1.48 14.73 20.41
C ARG A 336 -1.23 14.91 21.92
N ASP A 337 -1.92 15.84 22.55
CA ASP A 337 -1.89 16.14 23.99
C ASP A 337 -2.88 15.30 24.82
N LYS A 338 -3.54 14.30 24.22
CA LYS A 338 -4.65 13.55 24.84
C LYS A 338 -4.37 12.06 24.93
N SER A 339 -4.83 11.44 26.02
CA SER A 339 -4.85 9.99 26.19
C SER A 339 -6.19 9.42 25.73
N VAL A 340 -6.15 8.46 24.81
CA VAL A 340 -7.35 7.88 24.18
C VAL A 340 -7.33 6.37 24.37
N THR A 341 -8.43 5.81 24.88
CA THR A 341 -8.60 4.35 25.03
C THR A 341 -9.56 3.81 23.99
N LEU A 342 -9.14 2.73 23.31
CA LEU A 342 -9.87 2.05 22.24
C LEU A 342 -10.00 0.57 22.56
N GLY A 343 -11.14 -0.02 22.19
CA GLY A 343 -11.41 -1.45 22.38
C GLY A 343 -11.37 -2.24 21.09
N LYS A 344 -12.14 -3.32 21.07
CA LYS A 344 -12.19 -4.30 19.96
C LYS A 344 -12.64 -3.69 18.64
N GLU A 345 -13.32 -2.54 18.65
CA GLU A 345 -13.78 -1.85 17.45
C GLU A 345 -12.66 -1.54 16.46
N ARG A 346 -11.41 -1.38 16.92
CA ARG A 346 -10.25 -1.16 16.03
C ARG A 346 -9.96 -2.36 15.11
N HIS A 347 -10.33 -3.57 15.53
CA HIS A 347 -10.14 -4.81 14.74
C HIS A 347 -11.10 -4.90 13.55
N ARG A 348 -12.14 -4.06 13.54
CA ARG A 348 -13.15 -3.99 12.49
C ARG A 348 -12.72 -3.18 11.27
N LEU A 349 -11.54 -2.54 11.30
CA LEU A 349 -11.04 -1.67 10.23
C LEU A 349 -11.13 -2.32 8.83
N CYS A 350 -10.81 -3.61 8.72
CA CYS A 350 -10.79 -4.33 7.44
C CYS A 350 -12.13 -4.98 7.06
N GLU A 351 -13.19 -4.88 7.87
CA GLU A 351 -14.51 -5.46 7.54
C GLU A 351 -15.03 -5.04 6.15
N PRO A 352 -14.88 -3.76 5.72
CA PRO A 352 -15.33 -3.34 4.39
C PRO A 352 -14.71 -4.10 3.22
N LEU A 353 -13.49 -4.63 3.39
CA LEU A 353 -12.84 -5.45 2.35
C LEU A 353 -13.62 -6.74 2.10
N PHE A 354 -14.25 -7.30 3.13
CA PHE A 354 -14.99 -8.56 3.07
C PHE A 354 -16.50 -8.37 2.93
N ASP A 355 -17.02 -7.23 3.42
CA ASP A 355 -18.40 -6.80 3.26
C ASP A 355 -18.47 -5.32 2.84
N PRO A 356 -18.43 -5.05 1.52
CA PRO A 356 -18.50 -3.68 1.02
C PRO A 356 -19.82 -2.96 1.31
N THR A 357 -20.88 -3.68 1.71
CA THR A 357 -22.18 -3.07 2.01
C THR A 357 -22.12 -2.17 3.25
N LEU A 358 -21.12 -2.37 4.12
CA LEU A 358 -20.82 -1.54 5.27
C LEU A 358 -20.43 -0.09 4.90
N LEU A 359 -20.05 0.15 3.65
CA LEU A 359 -19.71 1.49 3.16
C LEU A 359 -20.91 2.26 2.63
N ASN A 360 -22.10 1.64 2.58
CA ASN A 360 -23.32 2.28 2.14
C ASN A 360 -23.64 3.49 3.03
N GLY A 361 -23.67 4.68 2.43
CA GLY A 361 -23.91 5.94 3.16
C GLY A 361 -22.66 6.57 3.78
N ILE A 362 -21.50 5.89 3.78
CA ILE A 362 -20.21 6.45 4.24
C ILE A 362 -19.45 7.01 3.04
N ASN A 363 -19.28 6.21 1.99
CA ASN A 363 -18.58 6.61 0.77
C ASN A 363 -19.57 6.71 -0.41
N LYS A 364 -19.28 7.61 -1.36
CA LYS A 364 -19.95 7.62 -2.68
C LYS A 364 -19.52 6.46 -3.59
N SER A 365 -18.95 5.39 -3.02
CA SER A 365 -18.43 4.26 -3.79
C SER A 365 -19.60 3.47 -4.37
N LYS A 366 -19.53 3.17 -5.67
CA LYS A 366 -20.50 2.32 -6.38
C LYS A 366 -20.38 0.89 -5.85
N ASN A 367 -21.47 0.12 -5.94
CA ASN A 367 -21.55 -1.32 -5.66
C ASN A 367 -20.21 -2.04 -5.89
N SER A 368 -19.44 -2.21 -4.83
CA SER A 368 -18.13 -2.85 -4.87
C SER A 368 -18.28 -4.31 -4.48
N VAL A 369 -17.46 -5.15 -5.07
CA VAL A 369 -17.47 -6.59 -4.80
C VAL A 369 -16.55 -6.89 -3.61
N SER A 370 -16.92 -7.87 -2.79
CA SER A 370 -16.07 -8.34 -1.70
C SER A 370 -14.74 -8.87 -2.21
N LEU A 371 -13.71 -8.83 -1.36
CA LEU A 371 -12.37 -9.27 -1.70
C LEU A 371 -12.33 -10.76 -2.05
N GLN A 372 -13.02 -11.61 -1.29
CA GLN A 372 -13.11 -13.05 -1.55
C GLN A 372 -13.79 -13.37 -2.88
N ASP A 373 -14.86 -12.64 -3.23
CA ASP A 373 -15.56 -12.84 -4.51
C ASP A 373 -14.71 -12.38 -5.70
N ALA A 374 -13.95 -11.30 -5.53
CA ALA A 374 -13.04 -10.81 -6.56
C ALA A 374 -11.90 -11.82 -6.81
N VAL A 375 -11.24 -12.31 -5.75
CA VAL A 375 -10.19 -13.33 -5.87
C VAL A 375 -10.74 -14.64 -6.46
N GLY A 376 -11.89 -15.11 -5.97
CA GLY A 376 -12.53 -16.30 -6.48
C GLY A 376 -12.91 -16.20 -7.96
N ARG A 377 -13.39 -15.04 -8.40
CA ARG A 377 -13.69 -14.76 -9.81
C ARG A 377 -12.43 -14.73 -10.67
N ALA A 378 -11.39 -14.04 -10.23
CA ALA A 378 -10.11 -13.93 -10.95
C ALA A 378 -9.51 -15.33 -11.18
N VAL A 379 -9.37 -16.15 -10.13
CA VAL A 379 -8.82 -17.51 -10.27
C VAL A 379 -9.73 -18.41 -11.12
N ARG A 380 -11.06 -18.21 -11.09
CA ARG A 380 -11.99 -18.95 -11.95
C ARG A 380 -11.84 -18.62 -13.44
N GLN A 381 -11.32 -17.44 -13.79
CA GLN A 381 -11.07 -17.05 -15.18
C GLN A 381 -9.81 -17.69 -15.78
N THR A 382 -8.92 -18.25 -14.96
CA THR A 382 -7.77 -19.01 -15.47
C THR A 382 -8.17 -20.41 -15.92
N ASP A 383 -7.30 -21.06 -16.70
CA ASP A 383 -7.48 -22.44 -17.11
C ASP A 383 -7.57 -23.39 -15.91
N VAL A 384 -8.41 -24.42 -16.04
CA VAL A 384 -8.76 -25.34 -14.95
C VAL A 384 -7.51 -26.01 -14.36
N ASP A 385 -6.59 -26.45 -15.21
CA ASP A 385 -5.38 -27.18 -14.83
C ASP A 385 -4.39 -26.33 -14.00
N MET A 386 -4.44 -25.01 -14.17
CA MET A 386 -3.57 -24.06 -13.46
C MET A 386 -4.08 -23.75 -12.05
N ARG A 387 -5.39 -23.84 -11.82
CA ARG A 387 -6.04 -23.35 -10.58
C ARG A 387 -5.49 -24.01 -9.32
N GLN A 388 -5.20 -25.31 -9.37
CA GLN A 388 -4.63 -26.02 -8.22
C GLN A 388 -3.28 -25.45 -7.77
N TYR A 389 -2.47 -24.96 -8.71
CA TYR A 389 -1.16 -24.38 -8.43
C TYR A 389 -1.28 -22.92 -7.99
N ILE A 390 -2.22 -22.18 -8.57
CA ILE A 390 -2.53 -20.80 -8.16
C ILE A 390 -3.03 -20.79 -6.71
N TRP A 391 -3.92 -21.71 -6.32
CA TRP A 391 -4.41 -21.81 -4.94
C TRP A 391 -3.34 -22.25 -3.93
N GLN A 392 -2.25 -22.87 -4.39
CA GLN A 392 -1.08 -23.16 -3.55
C GLN A 392 -0.19 -21.93 -3.28
N GLY A 393 -0.62 -20.74 -3.67
CA GLY A 393 0.09 -19.50 -3.38
C GLY A 393 -0.81 -18.28 -3.26
N LEU A 394 -1.61 -18.17 -2.20
CA LEU A 394 -2.30 -16.92 -1.85
C LEU A 394 -1.31 -15.96 -1.18
N PHE A 395 -0.99 -14.84 -1.83
CA PHE A 395 -0.16 -13.81 -1.23
C PHE A 395 -0.91 -12.48 -1.09
N VAL A 396 -1.16 -12.07 0.15
CA VAL A 396 -1.80 -10.77 0.46
C VAL A 396 -0.72 -9.78 0.86
N THR A 397 -0.63 -8.69 0.11
CA THR A 397 0.43 -7.66 0.23
C THR A 397 -0.19 -6.26 0.10
N GLY A 398 0.65 -5.23 -0.03
CA GLY A 398 0.27 -3.83 -0.05
C GLY A 398 0.47 -3.15 1.30
N ASP A 399 0.38 -1.82 1.33
CA ASP A 399 0.79 -1.01 2.49
C ASP A 399 0.00 -1.33 3.76
N LEU A 400 -1.23 -1.82 3.62
CA LEU A 400 -2.07 -2.26 4.74
C LEU A 400 -1.37 -3.35 5.57
N THR A 401 -0.72 -4.29 4.88
CA THR A 401 -0.11 -5.49 5.48
C THR A 401 1.16 -5.23 6.26
N ARG A 402 1.70 -4.00 6.20
CA ARG A 402 2.86 -3.60 7.00
C ARG A 402 2.54 -3.56 8.49
N HIS A 403 1.31 -3.18 8.83
CA HIS A 403 0.90 -2.98 10.21
C HIS A 403 -0.33 -3.79 10.61
N VAL A 404 -1.11 -4.30 9.65
CA VAL A 404 -2.30 -5.12 9.90
C VAL A 404 -1.94 -6.60 9.84
N LYS A 405 -2.19 -7.32 10.94
CA LYS A 405 -1.96 -8.76 11.04
C LYS A 405 -3.24 -9.55 10.73
N GLY A 406 -3.08 -10.79 10.27
CA GLY A 406 -4.19 -11.74 10.13
C GLY A 406 -5.05 -11.61 8.89
N ILE A 407 -4.86 -10.57 8.05
CA ILE A 407 -5.68 -10.36 6.85
C ILE A 407 -5.60 -11.51 5.85
N ALA A 408 -4.43 -12.13 5.67
CA ALA A 408 -4.26 -13.28 4.78
C ALA A 408 -5.04 -14.51 5.26
N VAL A 409 -5.01 -14.78 6.57
CA VAL A 409 -5.77 -15.87 7.21
C VAL A 409 -7.27 -15.61 7.11
N ALA A 410 -7.69 -14.37 7.36
CA ALA A 410 -9.08 -13.95 7.23
C ALA A 410 -9.62 -14.08 5.80
N LEU A 411 -8.78 -13.81 4.79
CA LEU A 411 -9.14 -14.02 3.39
C LEU A 411 -9.16 -15.51 3.04
N GLN A 412 -8.15 -16.28 3.47
CA GLN A 412 -8.07 -17.72 3.24
C GLN A 412 -9.31 -18.47 3.72
N SER A 413 -9.81 -18.16 4.93
CA SER A 413 -11.02 -18.81 5.47
C SER A 413 -12.26 -18.52 4.62
N ARG A 414 -12.41 -17.28 4.15
CA ARG A 414 -13.53 -16.83 3.30
C ARG A 414 -13.45 -17.33 1.86
N LEU A 415 -12.28 -17.80 1.42
CA LEU A 415 -12.07 -18.37 0.09
C LEU A 415 -12.40 -19.87 0.00
N SER A 416 -12.70 -20.52 1.13
CA SER A 416 -13.06 -21.95 1.16
C SER A 416 -14.16 -22.36 0.17
N PRO A 417 -15.20 -21.57 -0.12
CA PRO A 417 -16.24 -21.93 -1.11
C PRO A 417 -15.75 -21.97 -2.56
N PHE A 418 -14.59 -21.37 -2.87
CA PHE A 418 -14.06 -21.28 -4.24
C PHE A 418 -13.13 -22.43 -4.62
N ILE A 419 -12.65 -23.21 -3.64
CA ILE A 419 -11.77 -24.36 -3.89
C ILE A 419 -12.50 -25.70 -3.84
N ALA A 420 -13.53 -25.85 -2.99
CA ALA A 420 -14.17 -27.14 -2.74
C ALA A 420 -15.60 -27.19 -3.30
N GLN A 421 -15.89 -28.26 -4.04
CA GLN A 421 -17.24 -28.75 -4.33
C GLN A 421 -17.32 -30.12 -3.67
N PRO A 422 -17.97 -30.24 -2.49
CA PRO A 422 -18.02 -31.49 -1.73
C PRO A 422 -18.55 -32.69 -2.53
N GLU A 423 -19.33 -32.42 -3.58
CA GLU A 423 -20.02 -33.40 -4.41
C GLU A 423 -19.19 -33.92 -5.59
N LEU A 424 -18.10 -33.24 -5.97
CA LEU A 424 -17.32 -33.48 -7.20
C LEU A 424 -15.81 -33.40 -6.92
N GLN A 425 -15.29 -34.34 -6.14
CA GLN A 425 -13.84 -34.46 -5.96
C GLN A 425 -13.19 -34.97 -7.26
N THR A 426 -12.57 -34.05 -8.00
CA THR A 426 -11.79 -34.35 -9.21
C THR A 426 -10.30 -34.14 -8.92
N ASP A 427 -9.43 -34.80 -9.68
CA ASP A 427 -7.97 -34.68 -9.49
C ASP A 427 -7.42 -33.27 -9.77
N VAL A 428 -8.18 -32.43 -10.47
CA VAL A 428 -7.78 -31.06 -10.85
C VAL A 428 -8.23 -30.02 -9.82
N GLN A 429 -9.06 -30.41 -8.85
CA GLN A 429 -9.60 -29.49 -7.85
C GLN A 429 -8.57 -29.16 -6.76
N ALA A 430 -8.44 -27.87 -6.45
CA ALA A 430 -7.62 -27.42 -5.33
C ALA A 430 -8.16 -27.94 -4.00
N ARG A 431 -7.31 -28.60 -3.21
CA ARG A 431 -7.70 -29.21 -1.93
C ARG A 431 -7.55 -28.26 -0.73
N PHE A 432 -6.61 -27.34 -0.83
CA PHE A 432 -6.33 -26.34 0.20
C PHE A 432 -5.78 -25.08 -0.46
N ILE A 433 -5.93 -23.96 0.24
CA ILE A 433 -5.28 -22.70 -0.11
C ILE A 433 -4.02 -22.58 0.75
N ARG A 434 -2.86 -22.31 0.16
CA ARG A 434 -1.63 -22.06 0.94
C ARG A 434 -1.33 -20.57 0.94
N ILE A 435 -1.20 -19.99 2.13
CA ILE A 435 -0.75 -18.61 2.28
C ILE A 435 0.76 -18.53 2.09
N LEU A 436 1.22 -17.52 1.35
CA LEU A 436 2.62 -17.15 1.21
C LEU A 436 2.96 -16.00 2.16
N TYR A 437 4.20 -15.97 2.62
CA TYR A 437 4.75 -14.93 3.49
C TYR A 437 6.15 -14.57 3.02
N LEU A 438 6.61 -13.37 3.33
CA LEU A 438 8.02 -13.03 3.19
C LEU A 438 8.89 -13.99 4.03
N PRO A 439 9.96 -14.56 3.46
CA PRO A 439 10.79 -15.49 4.19
C PRO A 439 11.61 -14.84 5.32
N ASP A 440 11.65 -15.48 6.50
CA ASP A 440 12.35 -14.99 7.70
C ASP A 440 13.87 -14.84 7.54
N TYR A 441 14.46 -15.42 6.50
CA TYR A 441 15.88 -15.29 6.21
C TYR A 441 16.26 -13.93 5.61
N TYR A 442 15.30 -13.03 5.37
CA TYR A 442 15.53 -11.61 5.10
C TYR A 442 15.38 -10.80 6.41
N PRO A 443 16.45 -10.63 7.20
CA PRO A 443 16.35 -10.05 8.55
C PRO A 443 15.80 -8.63 8.56
N GLU A 444 16.14 -7.81 7.56
CA GLU A 444 15.68 -6.41 7.42
C GLU A 444 14.17 -6.29 7.18
N TYR A 445 13.48 -7.37 6.82
CA TYR A 445 12.07 -7.38 6.44
C TYR A 445 11.14 -7.99 7.49
N ARG A 446 11.68 -8.64 8.53
CA ARG A 446 10.90 -9.38 9.55
C ARG A 446 9.81 -8.54 10.22
N ASP A 447 10.12 -7.29 10.52
CA ASP A 447 9.21 -6.37 11.22
C ASP A 447 8.42 -5.46 10.26
N THR A 448 8.49 -5.72 8.95
CA THR A 448 7.85 -4.88 7.93
C THR A 448 6.53 -5.46 7.40
N GLY A 449 6.11 -6.62 7.92
CA GLY A 449 5.00 -7.39 7.37
C GLY A 449 5.24 -7.69 5.88
N GLU A 450 4.16 -7.68 5.10
CA GLU A 450 4.25 -8.00 3.66
C GLU A 450 4.30 -6.74 2.76
N GLY A 451 4.34 -5.54 3.36
CA GLY A 451 4.17 -4.27 2.65
C GLY A 451 5.34 -3.88 1.74
N PHE A 452 6.53 -4.43 1.97
CA PHE A 452 7.72 -4.20 1.13
C PHE A 452 8.07 -5.37 0.21
N ALA A 453 7.14 -6.32 0.03
CA ALA A 453 7.37 -7.50 -0.81
C ALA A 453 7.78 -7.14 -2.24
N ALA A 454 7.10 -6.16 -2.86
CA ALA A 454 7.46 -5.68 -4.19
C ALA A 454 8.92 -5.18 -4.24
N PHE A 455 9.33 -4.37 -3.27
CA PHE A 455 10.68 -3.80 -3.22
C PHE A 455 11.76 -4.87 -2.98
N LEU A 456 11.47 -5.85 -2.10
CA LEU A 456 12.36 -7.01 -1.89
C LEU A 456 12.53 -7.80 -3.19
N GLY A 457 11.42 -8.14 -3.85
CA GLY A 457 11.45 -8.85 -5.13
C GLY A 457 12.22 -8.11 -6.21
N CYS A 458 12.03 -6.79 -6.30
CA CYS A 458 12.83 -5.94 -7.19
C CYS A 458 14.32 -6.03 -6.89
N SER A 459 14.70 -6.05 -5.61
CA SER A 459 16.11 -6.15 -5.19
C SER A 459 16.72 -7.51 -5.53
N ILE A 460 15.95 -8.59 -5.36
CA ILE A 460 16.34 -9.96 -5.77
C ILE A 460 16.54 -10.01 -7.27
N VAL A 461 15.56 -9.56 -8.06
CA VAL A 461 15.62 -9.57 -9.52
C VAL A 461 16.73 -8.66 -10.01
N ALA A 462 16.92 -7.47 -9.44
CA ALA A 462 17.99 -6.55 -9.85
C ALA A 462 19.38 -7.19 -9.70
N LYS A 463 19.58 -7.99 -8.64
CA LYS A 463 20.83 -8.73 -8.42
C LYS A 463 21.08 -9.77 -9.51
N LEU A 464 20.04 -10.48 -9.93
CA LEU A 464 20.13 -11.44 -11.02
C LEU A 464 20.31 -10.73 -12.37
N THR A 465 19.53 -9.69 -12.61
CA THR A 465 19.48 -8.96 -13.88
C THR A 465 20.78 -8.22 -14.20
N PHE A 466 21.44 -7.60 -13.23
CA PHE A 466 22.64 -6.80 -13.46
C PHE A 466 23.96 -7.52 -13.16
N SER A 467 23.93 -8.74 -12.64
CA SER A 467 25.15 -9.51 -12.36
C SER A 467 25.80 -10.08 -13.61
N ASP A 468 25.01 -10.47 -14.61
CA ASP A 468 25.50 -10.95 -15.91
C ASP A 468 25.18 -9.94 -17.02
N ILE A 469 26.21 -9.45 -17.71
CA ILE A 469 26.05 -8.51 -18.83
C ILE A 469 25.64 -9.24 -20.11
N HIS A 470 25.90 -10.54 -20.20
CA HIS A 470 25.65 -11.34 -21.40
C HIS A 470 24.24 -11.93 -21.45
N SER A 471 23.52 -11.94 -20.32
CA SER A 471 22.18 -12.51 -20.18
C SER A 471 21.10 -11.77 -20.97
N LYS A 472 21.38 -10.55 -21.46
CA LYS A 472 20.41 -9.67 -22.15
C LYS A 472 19.11 -9.43 -21.37
N THR A 473 19.20 -9.44 -20.04
CA THR A 473 18.05 -9.23 -19.13
C THR A 473 17.79 -7.77 -18.79
N PHE A 474 18.56 -6.85 -19.38
CA PHE A 474 18.37 -5.40 -19.27
C PHE A 474 18.86 -4.71 -20.54
N VAL A 475 18.42 -3.48 -20.74
CA VAL A 475 18.88 -2.61 -21.84
C VAL A 475 20.14 -1.88 -21.40
N SER A 476 21.25 -2.01 -22.15
CA SER A 476 22.43 -1.16 -21.96
C SER A 476 22.37 0.11 -22.82
N LYS A 477 23.28 1.07 -22.57
CA LYS A 477 23.44 2.24 -23.47
C LYS A 477 23.73 1.87 -24.93
N ALA A 478 24.46 0.78 -25.15
CA ALA A 478 24.77 0.29 -26.50
C ALA A 478 23.51 -0.24 -27.18
N ASP A 479 22.71 -1.04 -26.47
CA ASP A 479 21.43 -1.57 -26.99
C ASP A 479 20.45 -0.43 -27.29
N TYR A 480 20.32 0.54 -26.37
CA TYR A 480 19.48 1.72 -26.58
C TYR A 480 19.93 2.56 -27.77
N SER A 481 21.25 2.74 -27.97
CA SER A 481 21.75 3.49 -29.13
C SER A 481 21.46 2.79 -30.46
N GLN A 482 21.38 1.45 -30.45
CA GLN A 482 21.14 0.67 -31.66
C GLN A 482 19.64 0.52 -31.98
N LYS A 483 18.81 0.25 -30.97
CA LYS A 483 17.39 -0.11 -31.14
C LYS A 483 16.43 0.98 -30.65
N GLY A 484 16.94 2.00 -29.97
CA GLY A 484 16.13 3.01 -29.32
C GLY A 484 15.33 2.45 -28.13
N PRO A 485 14.23 3.14 -27.76
CA PRO A 485 13.36 2.76 -26.64
C PRO A 485 12.81 1.33 -26.73
N HIS A 486 12.56 0.83 -27.94
CA HIS A 486 12.01 -0.50 -28.20
C HIS A 486 12.82 -1.64 -27.57
N ALA A 487 14.12 -1.44 -27.33
CA ALA A 487 15.00 -2.44 -26.71
C ALA A 487 14.43 -3.02 -25.40
N VAL A 488 13.66 -2.23 -24.64
CA VAL A 488 13.10 -2.65 -23.35
C VAL A 488 12.12 -3.80 -23.46
N ILE A 489 11.37 -3.88 -24.57
CA ILE A 489 10.36 -4.91 -24.82
C ILE A 489 11.03 -6.26 -25.06
N GLU A 490 12.16 -6.28 -25.76
CA GLU A 490 12.88 -7.51 -26.11
C GLU A 490 13.83 -8.01 -25.01
N MET A 491 14.22 -7.13 -24.07
CA MET A 491 15.29 -7.41 -23.12
C MET A 491 14.85 -7.42 -21.66
N SER A 492 13.61 -7.05 -21.35
CA SER A 492 13.07 -7.20 -19.99
C SER A 492 12.31 -8.53 -19.93
N PRO A 493 12.78 -9.55 -19.20
CA PRO A 493 12.15 -10.87 -19.17
C PRO A 493 10.69 -10.85 -18.73
N ALA A 494 10.28 -9.85 -17.96
CA ALA A 494 8.89 -9.65 -17.56
C ALA A 494 7.96 -9.20 -18.71
N LEU A 495 8.52 -8.77 -19.85
CA LEU A 495 7.79 -8.22 -21.01
C LEU A 495 7.88 -9.10 -22.26
N LEU A 496 8.68 -10.18 -22.20
CA LEU A 496 8.76 -11.24 -23.20
C LEU A 496 7.57 -12.19 -23.05
#